data_AF-A0A930U437-F1
#
_entry.id   AF-A0A930U437-F1
#
_cell.length_a   1.000
_cell.length_b   1.000
_cell.length_c   1.000
_cell.angle_alpha   90.00
_cell.angle_beta   90.00
_cell.angle_gamma   90.00
#
_symmetry.space_group_name_H-M   'P 1'
#
loop_
_entity.id
_entity.type
_entity.pdbx_description
1 polymer ?
#
loop_
_entity_poly.entity_id
_entity_poly.type
_entity_poly.pdbx_seq_one_letter_code
_entity_poly.pdbx_strand_id
1 'polypeptide(L)'
;MATPDEILRKISDEGIKVVDLKFVDMLGTWQHCTYASELIDEDTFATGMPFDGSSIRGWKTINESDMLKVPDPNTAWIDPFMEEPTLSLICTIKEPRSGNLYDR
;
A
#
# COMPACT_ATOMS: atom_id res chain seq x y z
N MET A 1 -0.64 -15.57 11.20
CA MET A 1 -0.47 -14.51 10.20
C MET A 1 -1.81 -13.85 10.06
N ALA A 2 -1.84 -12.52 10.00
CA ALA A 2 -3.07 -11.79 9.78
C ALA A 2 -3.59 -12.03 8.36
N THR A 3 -4.91 -12.03 8.18
CA THR A 3 -5.55 -12.16 6.86
C THR A 3 -6.10 -10.82 6.36
N PRO A 4 -6.32 -10.64 5.04
CA PRO A 4 -7.02 -9.47 4.51
C PRO A 4 -8.35 -9.19 5.22
N ASP A 5 -9.16 -10.23 5.42
CA ASP A 5 -10.45 -10.14 6.13
C ASP A 5 -10.33 -9.61 7.55
N GLU A 6 -9.31 -10.04 8.29
CA GLU A 6 -9.05 -9.54 9.65
C GLU A 6 -8.70 -8.05 9.64
N ILE A 7 -7.97 -7.58 8.63
CA ILE A 7 -7.65 -6.15 8.46
C ILE A 7 -8.89 -5.34 8.08
N LEU A 8 -9.71 -5.82 7.16
CA LEU A 8 -10.96 -5.14 6.77
C LEU A 8 -11.94 -5.04 7.93
N ARG A 9 -12.05 -6.09 8.75
CA ARG A 9 -12.83 -6.06 10.00
C ARG A 9 -12.28 -5.04 10.97
N LYS A 10 -10.95 -5.01 11.18
CA LYS A 10 -10.29 -4.02 12.04
C LYS A 10 -10.59 -2.58 11.59
N ILE A 11 -10.54 -2.31 10.29
CA ILE A 11 -10.86 -1.00 9.71
C ILE A 11 -12.30 -0.58 10.09
N SER A 12 -13.26 -1.50 9.94
CA SER A 12 -14.67 -1.27 10.29
C SER A 12 -14.87 -1.08 11.79
N ASP A 13 -14.39 -2.02 12.61
CA ASP A 13 -14.65 -2.10 14.04
C ASP A 13 -14.03 -0.92 14.81
N GLU A 14 -12.87 -0.43 14.37
CA GLU A 14 -12.17 0.71 14.99
C GLU A 14 -12.50 2.05 14.33
N GLY A 15 -13.40 2.06 13.33
CA GLY A 15 -13.86 3.29 12.68
C GLY A 15 -12.77 4.02 11.89
N ILE A 16 -11.77 3.27 11.38
CA ILE A 16 -10.62 3.81 10.65
C ILE A 16 -11.08 4.48 9.35
N LYS A 17 -10.71 5.74 9.17
CA LYS A 17 -11.16 6.56 8.02
C LYS A 17 -10.22 6.50 6.84
N VAL A 18 -8.94 6.28 7.10
CA VAL A 18 -7.91 6.30 6.08
C VAL A 18 -6.89 5.19 6.33
N VAL A 19 -6.34 4.69 5.23
CA VAL A 19 -5.30 3.67 5.22
C VAL A 19 -4.08 4.23 4.52
N ASP A 20 -2.94 4.20 5.21
CA ASP A 20 -1.67 4.70 4.69
C ASP A 20 -0.77 3.54 4.24
N LEU A 21 -0.55 3.48 2.93
CA LEU A 21 0.20 2.42 2.29
C LEU A 21 1.64 2.86 2.08
N LYS A 22 2.56 2.19 2.77
CA LYS A 22 3.94 2.60 2.88
C LYS A 22 4.88 1.61 2.20
N PHE A 23 5.95 2.09 1.58
CA PHE A 23 6.99 1.26 0.96
C PHE A 23 8.34 1.97 0.97
N VAL A 24 9.41 1.27 0.59
CA VAL A 24 10.77 1.83 0.56
C VAL A 24 11.25 1.92 -0.89
N ASP A 25 11.82 3.06 -1.27
CA ASP A 25 12.49 3.21 -2.57
C ASP A 25 13.90 2.60 -2.56
N MET A 26 14.55 2.48 -3.73
CA MET A 26 15.89 1.88 -3.82
C MET A 26 16.97 2.59 -2.98
N LEU A 27 16.74 3.85 -2.61
CA LEU A 27 17.67 4.64 -1.80
C LEU A 27 17.37 4.54 -0.30
N GLY A 28 16.39 3.72 0.10
CA GLY A 28 16.02 3.52 1.49
C GLY A 28 15.06 4.57 2.04
N THR A 29 14.49 5.44 1.19
CA THR A 29 13.52 6.45 1.65
C THR A 29 12.15 5.81 1.82
N TRP A 30 11.51 6.09 2.95
CA TRP A 30 10.13 5.68 3.21
C TRP A 30 9.17 6.55 2.40
N GLN A 31 8.47 5.94 1.46
CA GLN A 31 7.43 6.54 0.63
C GLN A 31 6.07 6.07 1.11
N HIS A 32 5.03 6.89 0.93
CA HIS A 32 3.68 6.52 1.35
C HIS A 32 2.60 7.24 0.54
N CYS A 33 1.41 6.63 0.46
CA CYS A 33 0.21 7.31 0.01
C CYS A 33 -0.97 6.86 0.87
N THR A 34 -1.77 7.83 1.29
CA THR A 34 -2.99 7.61 2.07
C THR A 34 -4.21 7.53 1.15
N TYR A 35 -5.07 6.56 1.42
CA TYR A 35 -6.32 6.32 0.71
C TYR A 35 -7.49 6.33 1.71
N ALA A 36 -8.68 6.71 1.26
CA ALA A 36 -9.89 6.50 2.05
C ALA A 36 -10.08 5.00 2.29
N SER A 37 -10.48 4.62 3.51
CA SER A 37 -10.63 3.21 3.88
C SER A 37 -11.67 2.49 3.01
N GLU A 38 -12.66 3.21 2.48
CA GLU A 38 -13.67 2.71 1.53
C GLU A 38 -13.09 2.23 0.19
N LEU A 39 -11.86 2.64 -0.16
CA LEU A 39 -11.16 2.18 -1.37
C LEU A 39 -10.34 0.90 -1.14
N ILE A 40 -10.29 0.40 0.10
CA ILE A 40 -9.53 -0.80 0.46
C ILE A 40 -10.48 -1.97 0.61
N ASP A 41 -10.27 -2.98 -0.20
CA ASP A 41 -11.05 -4.21 -0.25
C ASP A 41 -10.13 -5.45 -0.24
N GLU A 42 -10.72 -6.64 -0.37
CA GLU A 42 -9.96 -7.90 -0.38
C GLU A 42 -9.01 -7.96 -1.60
N ASP A 43 -9.47 -7.48 -2.76
CA ASP A 43 -8.70 -7.46 -4.01
C ASP A 43 -7.46 -6.58 -3.91
N THR A 44 -7.50 -5.54 -3.06
CA THR A 44 -6.35 -4.69 -2.76
C THR A 44 -5.15 -5.48 -2.25
N PHE A 45 -5.37 -6.54 -1.46
CA PHE A 45 -4.29 -7.39 -0.92
C PHE A 45 -3.78 -8.44 -1.93
N ALA A 46 -4.52 -8.70 -3.01
CA ALA A 46 -4.11 -9.63 -4.07
C ALA A 46 -3.46 -8.89 -5.25
N THR A 47 -4.13 -7.84 -5.73
CA THR A 47 -3.81 -7.11 -6.97
C THR A 47 -3.01 -5.83 -6.69
N GLY A 48 -3.29 -5.13 -5.59
CA GLY A 48 -2.58 -3.93 -5.17
C GLY A 48 -3.21 -2.62 -5.63
N MET A 49 -2.83 -1.52 -4.97
CA MET A 49 -3.27 -0.17 -5.30
C MET A 49 -2.36 0.49 -6.34
N PRO A 50 -2.93 1.13 -7.39
CA PRO A 50 -2.16 1.82 -8.41
C PRO A 50 -1.47 3.08 -7.86
N PHE A 51 -0.29 3.38 -8.40
CA PHE A 51 0.44 4.63 -8.20
C PHE A 51 1.43 4.89 -9.34
N ASP A 52 1.89 6.14 -9.44
CA ASP A 52 2.92 6.55 -10.39
C ASP A 52 4.34 6.20 -9.89
N GLY A 53 4.92 5.16 -10.47
CA GLY A 53 6.29 4.73 -10.22
C GLY A 53 7.35 5.57 -10.91
N SER A 54 7.00 6.44 -11.87
CA SER A 54 7.97 7.33 -12.53
C SER A 54 8.43 8.49 -11.65
N SER A 55 7.62 8.83 -10.65
CA SER A 55 7.96 9.77 -9.59
C SER A 55 8.89 9.15 -8.52
N ILE A 56 9.15 7.85 -8.57
CA ILE A 56 10.06 7.17 -7.63
C ILE A 56 11.45 7.04 -8.25
N ARG A 57 12.45 7.55 -7.53
CA ARG A 57 13.84 7.65 -8.03
C ARG A 57 14.40 6.28 -8.39
N GLY A 58 14.83 6.14 -9.64
CA GLY A 58 15.47 4.94 -10.15
C GLY A 58 14.51 3.80 -10.53
N TRP A 59 13.20 4.05 -10.50
CA TRP A 59 12.18 3.08 -10.95
C TRP A 59 11.82 3.31 -12.43
N LYS A 60 10.53 3.37 -12.75
CA LYS A 60 10.00 3.40 -14.11
C LYS A 60 10.27 4.73 -14.81
N THR A 61 10.33 4.71 -16.13
CA THR A 61 10.28 5.92 -16.96
C THR A 61 8.82 6.37 -17.13
N ILE A 62 8.63 7.63 -17.51
CA ILE A 62 7.28 8.25 -17.61
C ILE A 62 6.32 7.54 -18.58
N ASN A 63 6.84 6.83 -19.57
CA ASN A 63 6.03 6.05 -20.53
C ASN A 63 5.60 4.67 -20.03
N GLU A 64 6.12 4.23 -18.87
CA GLU A 64 5.77 2.96 -18.22
C GLU A 64 5.56 3.16 -16.71
N SER A 65 4.94 4.29 -16.35
CA SER A 65 4.83 4.79 -14.98
C SER A 65 4.01 3.91 -14.04
N ASP A 66 3.00 3.20 -14.54
CA ASP A 66 2.03 2.50 -13.71
C ASP A 66 2.67 1.36 -12.91
N MET A 67 2.43 1.35 -11.60
CA MET A 67 2.93 0.36 -10.66
C MET A 67 1.85 0.04 -9.61
N LEU A 68 1.97 -1.11 -8.93
CA LEU A 68 1.00 -1.57 -7.92
C LEU A 68 1.66 -1.75 -6.56
N LYS A 69 1.04 -1.20 -5.50
CA LYS A 69 1.40 -1.42 -4.10
C LYS A 69 0.51 -2.49 -3.50
N VAL A 70 1.08 -3.65 -3.17
CA VAL A 70 0.37 -4.75 -2.54
C VAL A 70 0.65 -4.74 -1.03
N PRO A 71 -0.32 -4.39 -0.18
CA PRO A 71 -0.15 -4.39 1.27
C PRO A 71 0.04 -5.81 1.83
N ASP A 72 0.91 -5.94 2.83
CA ASP A 72 1.04 -7.16 3.63
C ASP A 72 0.20 -7.04 4.92
N PRO A 73 -0.86 -7.86 5.09
CA PRO A 73 -1.73 -7.82 6.28
C PRO A 73 -0.97 -7.97 7.61
N ASN A 74 0.16 -8.69 7.62
CA ASN A 74 0.93 -8.94 8.84
C ASN A 74 1.64 -7.70 9.39
N THR A 75 1.71 -6.66 8.57
CA THR A 75 2.44 -5.43 8.89
C THR A 75 1.54 -4.33 9.40
N ALA A 76 0.25 -4.57 9.67
CA ALA A 76 -0.70 -3.53 10.03
C ALA A 76 -0.44 -2.92 11.43
N TRP A 77 -0.46 -1.59 11.54
CA TRP A 77 -0.45 -0.86 12.82
C TRP A 77 -1.28 0.42 12.76
N ILE A 78 -1.76 0.90 13.91
CA ILE A 78 -2.38 2.23 14.00
C ILE A 78 -1.27 3.28 14.06
N ASP A 79 -1.29 4.23 13.14
CA ASP A 79 -0.28 5.28 13.08
C ASP A 79 -0.45 6.25 14.27
N PRO A 80 0.51 6.32 15.22
CA PRO A 80 0.34 7.11 16.44
C PRO A 80 0.53 8.62 16.21
N PHE A 81 0.95 9.03 15.01
CA PHE A 81 1.25 10.42 14.69
C PHE A 81 0.12 11.13 13.93
N MET A 82 -0.90 10.38 13.51
CA MET A 82 -2.04 10.91 12.76
C MET A 82 -3.16 11.32 13.73
N GLU A 83 -3.74 12.50 13.51
CA GLU A 83 -4.91 12.97 14.27
C GLU A 83 -6.15 12.11 13.97
N GLU A 84 -6.38 11.83 12.69
CA GLU A 84 -7.43 10.92 12.24
C GLU A 84 -6.99 9.46 12.41
N PRO A 85 -7.87 8.55 12.91
CA PRO A 85 -7.57 7.13 13.00
C PRO A 85 -7.11 6.56 11.66
N THR A 86 -5.81 6.24 11.59
CA THR A 86 -5.12 5.82 10.37
C THR A 86 -4.49 4.46 10.57
N LEU A 87 -4.87 3.49 9.73
CA LEU A 87 -4.17 2.21 9.66
C LEU A 87 -2.99 2.32 8.69
N SER A 88 -1.80 1.95 9.12
CA SER A 88 -0.63 1.85 8.26
C SER A 88 -0.30 0.41 7.93
N LEU A 89 0.11 0.18 6.68
CA LEU A 89 0.56 -1.11 6.16
C LEU A 89 1.85 -0.91 5.35
N ILE A 90 2.74 -1.90 5.39
CA ILE A 90 3.88 -1.98 4.49
C ILE A 90 3.46 -2.73 3.22
N CYS A 91 3.91 -2.24 2.08
CA CYS A 91 3.60 -2.77 0.77
C CYS A 91 4.84 -3.34 0.08
N THR A 92 4.61 -4.40 -0.69
CA THR A 92 5.52 -4.82 -1.76
C THR A 92 5.05 -4.24 -3.08
N ILE A 93 5.96 -4.05 -4.03
CA ILE A 93 5.66 -3.46 -5.33
C ILE A 93 5.54 -4.55 -6.40
N LYS A 94 4.48 -4.48 -7.20
CA LYS A 94 4.27 -5.34 -8.38
C LYS A 94 4.25 -4.52 -9.66
N GLU A 95 4.66 -5.18 -10.73
CA GLU A 95 4.50 -4.66 -12.09
C GLU A 95 3.11 -5.06 -12.62
N PRO A 96 2.30 -4.12 -13.14
CA PRO A 96 0.89 -4.37 -13.47
C PRO A 96 0.65 -5.24 -14.70
N ARG A 97 1.56 -5.25 -15.69
CA ARG A 97 1.44 -6.02 -16.93
C ARG A 97 1.76 -7.50 -16.71
N SER A 98 2.74 -7.79 -15.85
CA SER A 98 3.21 -9.15 -15.58
C SER A 98 2.60 -9.75 -14.31
N GLY A 99 2.16 -8.93 -13.36
CA GLY A 99 1.71 -9.36 -12.03
C GLY A 99 2.84 -9.86 -11.11
N ASN A 100 4.08 -9.84 -11.59
CA ASN A 100 5.25 -10.25 -10.82
C ASN A 100 5.68 -9.13 -9.87
N LEU A 101 6.46 -9.52 -8.86
CA LEU A 101 7.17 -8.55 -8.03
C LEU A 101 8.09 -7.69 -8.89
N TYR A 102 8.20 -6.41 -8.53
CA TYR A 102 9.16 -5.52 -9.15
C TYR A 102 10.58 -5.96 -8.78
N ASP A 103 11.47 -6.00 -9.76
CA ASP A 103 12.76 -6.69 -9.71
C ASP A 103 13.94 -5.81 -9.28
N ARG A 104 13.67 -4.60 -8.78
CA ARG A 104 14.66 -3.61 -8.37
C ARG A 104 14.58 -3.24 -6.91
#